data_AF-A0A7X6U2I9-F1
#
_entry.id   AF-A0A7X6U2I9-F1
#
_cell.length_a   1.000
_cell.length_b   1.000
_cell.length_c   1.000
_cell.angle_alpha   90.00
_cell.angle_beta   90.00
_cell.angle_gamma   90.00
#
_symmetry.space_group_name_H-M   'P 1'
#
loop_
_entity.id
_entity.type
_entity.pdbx_description
1 polymer ?
#
loop_
_entity_poly.entity_id
_entity_poly.type
_entity_poly.pdbx_seq_one_letter_code
_entity_poly.pdbx_strand_id
1 'polypeptide(L)'
;MSTKIRVDKGERSKAANSTSFISILINGLLAALQIVFGLITQSYSLIADAVHTLSDLLSDFVVLIANRFAKEKADAGHPYGHFRFETIAVLIIAVLLIVVGLEIITTSVGRIQNPATMEVNAGLAFFIALIAILAKELLYRYMAKVAKRVDSTIIMANALHARSDAISSLVVAVGLAAHFFGLSYADLVASMIVGAMIAYMGVKMAWNSLMDLADRSVDKVTLDSITNAIRDTPGLVDF
;
A
#
# COMPACT_ATOMS: atom_id res chain seq x y z
N MET A 1 25.52 -9.19 29.17
CA MET A 1 24.26 -8.42 29.27
C MET A 1 24.42 -7.18 28.39
N SER A 2 23.93 -7.24 27.15
CA SER A 2 24.18 -6.18 26.15
C SER A 2 23.31 -4.96 26.48
N THR A 3 23.97 -3.87 26.88
CA THR A 3 23.36 -2.56 27.09
C THR A 3 22.84 -2.05 25.74
N LYS A 4 21.59 -2.37 25.38
CA LYS A 4 20.90 -1.71 24.27
C LYS A 4 20.85 -0.22 24.60
N ILE A 5 21.67 0.57 23.93
CA ILE A 5 21.60 2.03 23.94
C ILE A 5 20.17 2.38 23.52
N ARG A 6 19.39 2.94 24.45
CA ARG A 6 18.03 3.41 24.17
C ARG A 6 18.13 4.56 23.18
N VAL A 7 17.87 4.26 21.91
CA VAL A 7 17.79 5.26 20.83
C VAL A 7 16.73 6.29 21.21
N ASP A 8 17.09 7.57 21.11
CA ASP A 8 16.23 8.68 21.52
C ASP A 8 14.93 8.74 20.68
N LYS A 9 13.83 9.20 21.28
CA LYS A 9 12.54 9.33 20.59
C LYS A 9 12.64 10.27 19.38
N GLY A 10 13.45 11.33 19.45
CA GLY A 10 13.69 12.26 18.36
C GLY A 10 14.44 11.61 17.19
N GLU A 11 15.41 10.74 17.47
CA GLU A 11 16.16 10.01 16.44
C GLU A 11 15.24 8.99 15.71
N ARG A 12 14.37 8.31 16.45
CA ARG A 12 13.36 7.40 15.86
C ARG A 12 12.37 8.12 14.95
N SER A 13 11.86 9.27 15.37
CA SER A 13 10.91 10.06 14.56
C SER A 13 11.57 10.61 13.29
N LYS A 14 12.80 11.12 13.38
CA LYS A 14 13.56 11.55 12.20
C LYS A 14 13.79 10.40 11.21
N ALA A 15 14.19 9.22 11.71
CA ALA A 15 14.38 8.05 10.88
C ALA A 15 13.08 7.59 10.20
N ALA A 16 11.95 7.63 10.91
CA ALA A 16 10.63 7.29 10.34
C ALA A 16 10.26 8.25 9.19
N ASN A 17 10.44 9.56 9.39
CA ASN A 17 10.14 10.55 8.35
C ASN A 17 11.06 10.40 7.13
N SER A 18 12.36 10.23 7.33
CA SER A 18 13.31 10.06 6.22
C SER A 18 13.05 8.78 5.43
N THR A 19 12.76 7.67 6.10
CA THR A 19 12.45 6.39 5.42
C THR A 19 11.14 6.46 4.65
N SER A 20 10.10 7.08 5.22
CA SER A 20 8.83 7.30 4.53
C SER A 20 9.00 8.20 3.30
N PHE A 21 9.74 9.30 3.40
CA PHE A 21 10.00 10.17 2.26
C PHE A 21 10.73 9.46 1.12
N ILE A 22 11.75 8.66 1.43
CA ILE A 22 12.48 7.86 0.44
C ILE A 22 11.55 6.81 -0.20
N SER A 23 10.70 6.17 0.59
CA SER A 23 9.70 5.21 0.09
C SER A 23 8.75 5.86 -0.91
N ILE A 24 8.17 7.01 -0.56
CA ILE A 24 7.26 7.78 -1.42
C ILE A 24 7.95 8.18 -2.72
N LEU A 25 9.19 8.67 -2.64
CA LEU A 25 9.94 9.07 -3.83
C LEU A 25 10.21 7.88 -4.76
N ILE A 26 10.68 6.75 -4.22
CA ILE A 26 10.98 5.55 -5.01
C ILE A 26 9.71 4.97 -5.63
N ASN A 27 8.65 4.78 -4.85
CA ASN A 27 7.39 4.27 -5.37
C ASN A 27 6.78 5.22 -6.40
N GLY A 28 6.90 6.54 -6.22
CA GLY A 28 6.42 7.54 -7.18
C GLY A 28 7.15 7.45 -8.53
N LEU A 29 8.47 7.33 -8.48
CA LEU A 29 9.29 7.14 -9.69
C LEU A 29 8.98 5.80 -10.37
N LEU A 30 8.82 4.72 -9.61
CA LEU A 30 8.45 3.41 -10.15
C LEU A 30 7.08 3.44 -10.82
N ALA A 31 6.05 3.98 -10.15
CA ALA A 31 4.71 4.09 -10.69
C ALA A 31 4.70 4.88 -12.01
N ALA A 32 5.38 6.03 -12.06
CA ALA A 32 5.49 6.84 -13.28
C ALA A 32 6.18 6.06 -14.42
N LEU A 33 7.29 5.39 -14.11
CA LEU A 33 8.05 4.61 -15.06
C LEU A 33 7.21 3.43 -15.60
N GLN A 34 6.52 2.71 -14.73
CA GLN A 34 5.68 1.57 -15.10
C GLN A 34 4.43 1.98 -15.88
N ILE A 35 3.81 3.12 -15.60
CA ILE A 35 2.71 3.66 -16.43
C ILE A 35 3.22 3.95 -17.84
N VAL A 36 4.32 4.70 -17.96
CA VAL A 36 4.88 5.09 -19.27
C VAL A 36 5.25 3.85 -20.09
N PHE A 37 6.03 2.94 -19.50
CA PHE A 37 6.45 1.74 -20.22
C PHE A 37 5.34 0.70 -20.37
N GLY A 38 4.36 0.64 -19.47
CA GLY A 38 3.17 -0.20 -19.62
C GLY A 38 2.35 0.19 -20.84
N LEU A 39 2.17 1.49 -21.07
CA LEU A 39 1.49 2.00 -22.27
C LEU A 39 2.31 1.77 -23.54
N ILE A 40 3.62 2.02 -23.51
CA ILE A 40 4.52 1.80 -24.66
C ILE A 40 4.58 0.32 -25.06
N THR A 41 4.65 -0.57 -24.07
CA THR A 41 4.76 -2.02 -24.29
C THR A 41 3.41 -2.71 -24.47
N GLN A 42 2.31 -2.01 -24.24
CA GLN A 42 0.95 -2.56 -24.18
C GLN A 42 0.80 -3.70 -23.15
N SER A 43 1.63 -3.70 -22.09
CA SER A 43 1.55 -4.70 -21.01
C SER A 43 0.53 -4.25 -19.95
N TYR A 44 -0.53 -5.02 -19.81
CA TYR A 44 -1.58 -4.75 -18.82
C TYR A 44 -1.14 -5.15 -17.42
N SER A 45 -0.29 -6.17 -17.28
CA SER A 45 0.22 -6.55 -15.96
C SER A 45 1.15 -5.47 -15.41
N LEU A 46 1.95 -4.82 -16.27
CA LEU A 46 2.81 -3.73 -15.86
C LEU A 46 2.01 -2.48 -15.46
N ILE A 47 0.93 -2.17 -16.19
CA ILE A 47 0.00 -1.09 -15.81
C ILE A 47 -0.67 -1.41 -14.48
N ALA A 48 -1.10 -2.66 -14.26
CA ALA A 48 -1.72 -3.07 -13.00
C ALA A 48 -0.76 -2.92 -11.81
N ASP A 49 0.51 -3.31 -11.95
CA ASP A 49 1.52 -3.12 -10.90
C ASP A 49 1.80 -1.63 -10.61
N ALA A 50 1.72 -0.79 -11.65
CA ALA A 50 1.85 0.66 -11.51
C ALA A 50 0.66 1.27 -10.75
N VAL A 51 -0.56 0.83 -11.07
CA VAL A 51 -1.79 1.23 -10.37
C VAL A 51 -1.71 0.80 -8.90
N HIS A 52 -1.30 -0.45 -8.63
CA HIS A 52 -1.08 -0.93 -7.26
C HIS A 52 -0.12 -0.01 -6.50
N THR A 53 1.05 0.26 -7.07
CA THR A 53 2.07 1.13 -6.46
C THR A 53 1.56 2.57 -6.26
N LEU A 54 0.76 3.10 -7.18
CA LEU A 54 0.13 4.42 -7.06
C LEU A 54 -0.94 4.44 -5.96
N SER A 55 -1.66 3.34 -5.78
CA SER A 55 -2.69 3.18 -4.73
C SER A 55 -2.07 3.27 -3.33
N ASP A 56 -0.92 2.62 -3.16
CA ASP A 56 -0.16 2.66 -1.91
C ASP A 56 0.34 4.09 -1.63
N LEU A 57 0.87 4.78 -2.65
CA LEU A 57 1.29 6.19 -2.52
C LEU A 57 0.14 7.13 -2.14
N LEU A 58 -1.02 6.95 -2.76
CA LEU A 58 -2.21 7.77 -2.45
C LEU A 58 -2.64 7.53 -1.00
N SER A 59 -2.60 6.28 -0.55
CA SER A 59 -2.90 5.92 0.84
C SER A 59 -1.90 6.57 1.81
N ASP A 60 -0.60 6.47 1.53
CA ASP A 60 0.47 7.13 2.30
C ASP A 60 0.26 8.66 2.35
N PHE A 61 -0.13 9.26 1.22
CA PHE A 61 -0.36 10.70 1.13
C PHE A 61 -1.57 11.15 1.95
N VAL A 62 -2.66 10.39 1.93
CA VAL A 62 -3.82 10.66 2.80
C VAL A 62 -3.43 10.58 4.26
N VAL A 63 -2.65 9.57 4.66
CA VAL A 63 -2.14 9.46 6.04
C VAL A 63 -1.22 10.63 6.40
N LEU A 64 -0.37 11.09 5.48
CA LEU A 64 0.50 12.26 5.73
C LEU A 64 -0.30 13.56 5.86
N ILE A 65 -1.28 13.76 5.00
CA ILE A 65 -2.21 14.90 5.06
C ILE A 65 -2.98 14.85 6.37
N ALA A 66 -3.54 13.71 6.72
CA ALA A 66 -4.28 13.52 7.95
C ALA A 66 -3.43 13.80 9.19
N ASN A 67 -2.19 13.31 9.24
CA ASN A 67 -1.26 13.64 10.32
C ASN A 67 -0.92 15.13 10.41
N ARG A 68 -1.00 15.86 9.29
CA ARG A 68 -0.83 17.32 9.25
C ARG A 68 -2.06 18.05 9.76
N PHE A 69 -3.26 17.63 9.33
CA PHE A 69 -4.54 18.20 9.76
C PHE A 69 -4.94 17.79 11.18
N ALA A 70 -4.50 16.63 11.68
CA ALA A 70 -4.66 16.20 13.06
C ALA A 70 -3.96 17.13 14.07
N LYS A 71 -3.06 18.01 13.59
CA LYS A 71 -2.46 19.09 14.39
C LYS A 71 -3.32 20.35 14.42
N GLU A 72 -4.29 20.48 13.53
CA GLU A 72 -5.33 21.50 13.65
C GLU A 72 -6.34 21.07 14.71
N LYS A 73 -6.46 21.91 15.75
CA LYS A 73 -7.35 21.65 16.88
C LYS A 73 -8.82 21.72 16.43
N ALA A 74 -9.70 21.06 17.20
CA ALA A 74 -11.15 21.21 17.07
C ALA A 74 -11.55 22.69 16.93
N ASP A 75 -12.41 22.98 15.96
CA ASP A 75 -12.97 24.31 15.74
C ASP A 75 -14.46 24.34 16.11
N ALA A 76 -15.10 25.50 15.96
CA ALA A 76 -16.51 25.67 16.31
C ALA A 76 -17.47 24.83 15.44
N GLY A 77 -17.06 24.43 14.23
CA GLY A 77 -17.83 23.56 13.34
C GLY A 77 -17.59 22.07 13.58
N HIS A 78 -16.42 21.71 14.13
CA HIS A 78 -15.96 20.33 14.34
C HIS A 78 -15.40 20.15 15.76
N PRO A 79 -16.28 20.04 16.78
CA PRO A 79 -15.87 19.92 18.20
C PRO A 79 -15.02 18.68 18.49
N TYR A 80 -15.17 17.63 17.67
CA TYR A 80 -14.43 16.37 17.77
C TYR A 80 -13.21 16.30 16.83
N GLY A 81 -12.88 17.39 16.14
CA GLY A 81 -11.79 17.48 15.18
C GLY A 81 -12.14 16.97 13.78
N HIS A 82 -11.16 17.02 12.87
CA HIS A 82 -11.34 16.76 11.44
C HIS A 82 -11.06 15.32 11.01
N PHE A 83 -10.93 14.38 11.96
CA PHE A 83 -10.55 12.98 11.68
C PHE A 83 -11.52 12.25 10.73
N ARG A 84 -12.81 12.61 10.72
CA ARG A 84 -13.79 12.00 9.80
C ARG A 84 -13.52 12.34 8.33
N PHE A 85 -12.88 13.46 8.01
CA PHE A 85 -12.53 13.81 6.62
C PHE A 85 -11.43 12.92 6.06
N GLU A 86 -10.49 12.48 6.89
CA GLU A 86 -9.49 11.46 6.52
C GLU A 86 -10.20 10.17 6.12
N THR A 87 -11.11 9.68 6.97
CA THR A 87 -11.85 8.44 6.70
C THR A 87 -12.65 8.52 5.40
N ILE A 88 -13.26 9.67 5.10
CA ILE A 88 -13.97 9.91 3.84
C ILE A 88 -12.99 9.90 2.65
N ALA A 89 -11.81 10.51 2.77
CA ALA A 89 -10.80 10.49 1.71
C ALA A 89 -10.29 9.07 1.42
N VAL A 90 -10.02 8.28 2.46
CA VAL A 90 -9.64 6.86 2.32
C VAL A 90 -10.77 6.07 1.66
N LEU A 91 -12.03 6.32 2.03
CA LEU A 91 -13.18 5.66 1.41
C LEU A 91 -13.30 5.98 -0.09
N ILE A 92 -13.10 7.23 -0.49
CA ILE A 92 -13.12 7.64 -1.90
C ILE A 92 -12.02 6.90 -2.68
N ILE A 93 -10.79 6.87 -2.15
CA ILE A 93 -9.69 6.14 -2.77
C ILE A 93 -10.05 4.66 -2.89
N ALA A 94 -10.55 4.05 -1.81
CA ALA A 94 -10.94 2.66 -1.80
C ALA A 94 -11.96 2.30 -2.90
N VAL A 95 -12.97 3.14 -3.10
CA VAL A 95 -13.95 2.99 -4.20
C VAL A 95 -13.28 3.11 -5.56
N LEU A 96 -12.39 4.09 -5.76
CA LEU A 96 -11.63 4.22 -7.01
C LEU A 96 -10.79 2.97 -7.30
N LEU A 97 -10.15 2.38 -6.28
CA LEU A 97 -9.38 1.15 -6.45
C LEU A 97 -10.23 -0.05 -6.86
N ILE A 98 -11.45 -0.16 -6.32
CA ILE A 98 -12.40 -1.20 -6.75
C ILE A 98 -12.73 -1.01 -8.23
N VAL A 99 -13.05 0.21 -8.65
CA VAL A 99 -13.40 0.51 -10.05
C VAL A 99 -12.22 0.19 -10.98
N VAL A 100 -11.01 0.67 -10.66
CA VAL A 100 -9.83 0.44 -11.51
C VAL A 100 -9.44 -1.04 -11.53
N GLY A 101 -9.51 -1.74 -10.40
CA GLY A 101 -9.24 -3.18 -10.33
C GLY A 101 -10.21 -3.99 -11.19
N LEU A 102 -11.51 -3.65 -11.14
CA LEU A 102 -12.53 -4.27 -12.01
C LEU A 102 -12.30 -3.94 -13.49
N GLU A 103 -11.94 -2.69 -13.80
CA GLU A 103 -11.65 -2.25 -15.18
C GLU A 103 -10.47 -3.02 -15.79
N ILE A 104 -9.39 -3.23 -15.02
CA ILE A 104 -8.25 -4.06 -15.43
C ILE A 104 -8.71 -5.48 -15.74
N ILE A 105 -9.52 -6.08 -14.87
CA ILE A 105 -10.04 -7.45 -15.07
C ILE A 105 -10.90 -7.52 -16.33
N THR A 106 -11.90 -6.65 -16.48
CA THR A 106 -12.82 -6.67 -17.64
C THR A 106 -12.08 -6.42 -18.94
N THR A 107 -11.09 -5.51 -18.94
CA THR A 107 -10.26 -5.24 -20.12
C THR A 107 -9.40 -6.45 -20.49
N SER A 108 -8.82 -7.11 -19.49
CA SER A 108 -7.99 -8.30 -19.69
C SER A 108 -8.83 -9.47 -20.24
N VAL A 109 -10.03 -9.69 -19.72
CA VAL A 109 -10.97 -10.70 -20.23
C VAL A 109 -11.39 -10.39 -21.67
N GLY A 110 -11.74 -9.14 -21.98
CA GLY A 110 -12.13 -8.74 -23.33
C GLY A 110 -11.02 -8.94 -24.35
N ARG A 111 -9.76 -8.70 -23.96
CA ARG A 111 -8.57 -8.94 -24.81
C ARG A 111 -8.26 -10.42 -25.02
N ILE A 112 -8.54 -11.28 -24.05
CA ILE A 112 -8.44 -12.74 -24.24
C ILE A 112 -9.48 -13.22 -25.27
N GLN A 113 -10.69 -12.67 -25.23
CA GLN A 113 -11.78 -13.05 -26.14
C GLN A 113 -11.61 -12.50 -27.56
N ASN A 114 -10.99 -11.34 -27.72
CA ASN A 114 -10.70 -10.72 -29.01
C ASN A 114 -9.19 -10.41 -29.14
N PRO A 115 -8.36 -11.39 -29.49
CA PRO A 115 -6.93 -11.19 -29.68
C PRO A 115 -6.66 -10.41 -30.98
N ALA A 116 -6.97 -9.12 -31.01
CA ALA A 116 -6.45 -8.22 -32.04
C ALA A 116 -4.93 -8.07 -31.84
N THR A 117 -4.17 -8.22 -32.93
CA THR A 117 -2.68 -8.14 -33.05
C THR A 117 -1.95 -7.84 -31.73
N MET A 118 -1.73 -8.88 -30.95
CA MET A 118 -1.06 -8.85 -29.65
C MET A 118 0.45 -8.72 -29.82
N GLU A 119 0.94 -7.55 -30.22
CA GLU A 119 2.37 -7.26 -30.13
C GLU A 119 2.65 -6.53 -28.82
N VAL A 120 2.61 -7.27 -27.71
CA VAL A 120 3.17 -6.80 -26.44
C VAL A 120 4.69 -6.85 -26.60
N ASN A 121 5.37 -5.74 -26.35
CA ASN A 121 6.84 -5.76 -26.24
C ASN A 121 7.23 -6.33 -24.88
N ALA A 122 7.08 -7.66 -24.74
CA ALA A 122 7.32 -8.40 -23.51
C ALA A 122 8.76 -8.27 -23.02
N GLY A 123 9.72 -8.12 -23.96
CA GLY A 123 11.13 -7.83 -23.69
C GLY A 123 11.32 -6.64 -22.77
N LEU A 124 10.85 -5.48 -23.23
CA LEU A 124 11.00 -4.23 -22.48
C LEU A 124 10.15 -4.25 -21.21
N ALA A 125 8.90 -4.73 -21.27
CA ALA A 125 8.01 -4.79 -20.11
C ALA A 125 8.61 -5.63 -18.98
N PHE A 126 9.19 -6.79 -19.31
CA PHE A 126 9.84 -7.67 -18.34
C PHE A 126 11.04 -6.99 -17.67
N PHE A 127 11.88 -6.29 -18.45
CA PHE A 127 13.02 -5.57 -17.91
C PHE A 127 12.58 -4.46 -16.93
N ILE A 128 11.51 -3.75 -17.24
CA ILE A 128 10.93 -2.75 -16.34
C ILE A 128 10.37 -3.40 -15.06
N ALA A 129 9.66 -4.52 -15.18
CA ALA A 129 9.16 -5.26 -14.01
C ALA A 129 10.33 -5.71 -13.10
N LEU A 130 11.45 -6.15 -13.69
CA LEU A 130 12.64 -6.53 -12.94
C LEU A 130 13.27 -5.33 -12.20
N ILE A 131 13.33 -4.16 -12.84
CA ILE A 131 13.77 -2.91 -12.19
C ILE A 131 12.87 -2.59 -10.99
N ALA A 132 11.54 -2.73 -11.14
CA ALA A 132 10.60 -2.47 -10.05
C ALA A 132 10.81 -3.43 -8.87
N ILE A 133 10.95 -4.74 -9.12
CA ILE A 133 11.24 -5.74 -8.08
C ILE A 133 12.56 -5.43 -7.37
N LEU A 134 13.62 -5.13 -8.13
CA LEU A 134 14.93 -4.80 -7.56
C LEU A 134 14.87 -3.53 -6.70
N ALA A 135 14.18 -2.49 -7.17
CA ALA A 135 14.00 -1.26 -6.41
C ALA A 135 13.23 -1.47 -5.11
N LYS A 136 12.13 -2.24 -5.13
CA LYS A 136 11.34 -2.58 -3.94
C LYS A 136 12.12 -3.45 -2.94
N GLU A 137 12.90 -4.41 -3.41
CA GLU A 137 13.78 -5.23 -2.55
C GLU A 137 14.91 -4.39 -1.94
N LEU A 138 15.51 -3.45 -2.69
CA LEU A 138 16.51 -2.52 -2.15
C LEU A 138 15.90 -1.58 -1.11
N LEU A 139 14.68 -1.09 -1.35
CA LEU A 139 13.93 -0.29 -0.39
C LEU A 139 13.67 -1.07 0.90
N TYR A 140 13.21 -2.33 0.81
CA TYR A 140 13.06 -3.22 1.96
C TYR A 140 14.36 -3.34 2.75
N ARG A 141 15.48 -3.66 2.07
CA ARG A 141 16.79 -3.82 2.75
C ARG A 141 17.23 -2.55 3.44
N TYR A 142 17.03 -1.40 2.81
CA TYR A 142 17.31 -0.09 3.38
C TYR A 142 16.47 0.15 4.65
N MET A 143 15.15 0.01 4.55
CA MET A 143 14.23 0.26 5.66
C MET A 143 14.45 -0.74 6.81
N ALA A 144 14.68 -2.01 6.52
CA ALA A 144 14.98 -3.03 7.53
C ALA A 144 16.30 -2.74 8.28
N LYS A 145 17.33 -2.24 7.57
CA LYS A 145 18.59 -1.82 8.19
C LYS A 145 18.37 -0.63 9.12
N VAL A 146 17.58 0.37 8.70
CA VAL A 146 17.23 1.52 9.54
C VAL A 146 16.40 1.09 10.74
N ALA A 147 15.37 0.25 10.54
CA ALA A 147 14.49 -0.25 11.59
C ALA A 147 15.26 -0.97 12.70
N LYS A 148 16.21 -1.83 12.34
CA LYS A 148 17.09 -2.53 13.29
C LYS A 148 18.03 -1.58 14.02
N ARG A 149 18.54 -0.55 13.33
CA ARG A 149 19.43 0.46 13.94
C ARG A 149 18.71 1.29 15.01
N VAL A 150 17.45 1.68 14.75
CA VAL A 150 16.68 2.54 15.68
C VAL A 150 15.75 1.77 16.63
N ASP A 151 15.73 0.44 16.54
CA ASP A 151 14.87 -0.48 17.29
C ASP A 151 13.38 -0.08 17.17
N SER A 152 12.92 0.13 15.93
CA SER A 152 11.54 0.56 15.61
C SER A 152 10.74 -0.55 14.93
N THR A 153 9.69 -1.00 15.60
CA THR A 153 8.71 -1.96 15.07
C THR A 153 7.88 -1.37 13.93
N ILE A 154 7.60 -0.06 13.97
CA ILE A 154 6.83 0.65 12.92
C ILE A 154 7.62 0.68 11.60
N ILE A 155 8.89 1.07 11.63
CA ILE A 155 9.72 1.10 10.41
C ILE A 155 9.93 -0.32 9.89
N MET A 156 10.03 -1.32 10.77
CA MET A 156 10.11 -2.73 10.36
C MET A 156 8.82 -3.21 9.68
N ALA A 157 7.66 -2.82 10.18
CA ALA A 157 6.38 -3.15 9.55
C ALA A 157 6.30 -2.57 8.13
N ASN A 158 6.69 -1.31 7.94
CA ASN A 158 6.74 -0.69 6.62
C ASN A 158 7.76 -1.35 5.70
N ALA A 159 8.92 -1.79 6.22
CA ALA A 159 9.89 -2.55 5.44
C ALA A 159 9.27 -3.87 4.95
N LEU A 160 8.58 -4.60 5.82
CA LEU A 160 7.92 -5.86 5.45
C LEU A 160 6.79 -5.64 4.44
N HIS A 161 6.09 -4.51 4.52
CA HIS A 161 5.10 -4.11 3.52
C HIS A 161 5.75 -3.94 2.13
N ALA A 162 6.81 -3.14 2.02
CA ALA A 162 7.56 -2.98 0.77
C ALA A 162 8.06 -4.32 0.18
N ARG A 163 8.40 -5.29 1.04
CA ARG A 163 8.74 -6.65 0.62
C ARG A 163 7.54 -7.43 0.08
N SER A 164 6.37 -7.29 0.71
CA SER A 164 5.12 -7.86 0.20
C SER A 164 4.80 -7.31 -1.18
N ASP A 165 5.04 -6.01 -1.41
CA ASP A 165 4.81 -5.38 -2.72
C ASP A 165 5.78 -5.91 -3.78
N ALA A 166 7.05 -6.14 -3.41
CA ALA A 166 8.01 -6.80 -4.30
C ALA A 166 7.55 -8.21 -4.72
N ILE A 167 6.93 -8.95 -3.80
CA ILE A 167 6.34 -10.27 -4.08
C ILE A 167 5.12 -10.15 -5.01
N SER A 168 4.28 -9.13 -4.83
CA SER A 168 3.18 -8.84 -5.75
C SER A 168 3.69 -8.56 -7.16
N SER A 169 4.72 -7.70 -7.30
CA SER A 169 5.35 -7.39 -8.59
C SER A 169 6.07 -8.60 -9.22
N LEU A 170 6.39 -9.64 -8.44
CA LEU A 170 6.90 -10.90 -8.98
C LEU A 170 5.85 -11.62 -9.84
N VAL A 171 4.55 -11.51 -9.50
CA VAL A 171 3.46 -12.09 -10.31
C VAL A 171 3.49 -11.52 -11.72
N VAL A 172 3.75 -10.21 -11.83
CA VAL A 172 3.86 -9.47 -13.10
C VAL A 172 5.09 -9.92 -13.89
N ALA A 173 6.25 -9.99 -13.23
CA ALA A 173 7.46 -10.47 -13.89
C ALA A 173 7.35 -11.93 -14.36
N VAL A 174 6.69 -12.80 -13.59
CA VAL A 174 6.43 -14.20 -13.99
C VAL A 174 5.47 -14.26 -15.18
N GLY A 175 4.40 -13.47 -15.17
CA GLY A 175 3.48 -13.36 -16.31
C GLY A 175 4.16 -12.91 -17.59
N LEU A 176 5.05 -11.91 -17.49
CA LEU A 176 5.85 -11.42 -18.61
C LEU A 176 6.93 -12.42 -19.03
N ALA A 177 7.56 -13.13 -18.10
CA ALA A 177 8.54 -14.17 -18.41
C ALA A 177 7.92 -15.34 -19.18
N ALA A 178 6.70 -15.75 -18.78
CA ALA A 178 5.94 -16.81 -19.43
C ALA A 178 5.63 -16.48 -20.91
N HIS A 179 5.52 -15.19 -21.26
CA HIS A 179 5.36 -14.76 -22.64
C HIS A 179 6.54 -15.19 -23.52
N PHE A 180 7.79 -15.16 -23.02
CA PHE A 180 8.95 -15.63 -23.79
C PHE A 180 8.92 -17.13 -24.08
N PHE A 181 8.19 -17.92 -23.27
CA PHE A 181 8.01 -19.36 -23.48
C PHE A 181 6.81 -19.68 -24.39
N GLY A 182 6.24 -18.67 -25.07
CA GLY A 182 5.15 -18.83 -26.04
C GLY A 182 3.74 -18.67 -25.43
N LEU A 183 3.63 -18.30 -24.16
CA LEU A 183 2.34 -18.06 -23.50
C LEU A 183 1.92 -16.59 -23.66
N SER A 184 1.43 -16.22 -24.84
CA SER A 184 1.06 -14.83 -25.18
C SER A 184 0.00 -14.22 -24.26
N TYR A 185 -0.88 -15.04 -23.66
CA TYR A 185 -1.91 -14.63 -22.72
C TYR A 185 -1.44 -14.49 -21.26
N ALA A 186 -0.20 -14.85 -20.94
CA ALA A 186 0.28 -14.86 -19.56
C ALA A 186 0.33 -13.46 -18.92
N ASP A 187 0.60 -12.41 -19.71
CA ASP A 187 0.52 -11.01 -19.26
C ASP A 187 -0.91 -10.65 -18.82
N LEU A 188 -1.92 -11.07 -19.59
CA LEU A 188 -3.33 -10.81 -19.27
C LEU A 188 -3.81 -11.62 -18.05
N VAL A 189 -3.28 -12.82 -17.85
CA VAL A 189 -3.55 -13.59 -16.64
C VAL A 189 -2.93 -12.91 -15.41
N ALA A 190 -1.69 -12.45 -15.52
CA ALA A 190 -1.04 -11.71 -14.45
C ALA A 190 -1.77 -10.39 -14.14
N SER A 191 -2.23 -9.64 -15.15
CA SER A 191 -3.02 -8.42 -14.93
C SER A 191 -4.36 -8.69 -14.26
N MET A 192 -5.04 -9.80 -14.59
CA MET A 192 -6.26 -10.20 -13.87
C MET A 192 -6.00 -10.52 -12.41
N ILE A 193 -4.90 -11.23 -12.10
CA ILE A 193 -4.53 -11.57 -10.72
C ILE A 193 -4.26 -10.28 -9.93
N VAL A 194 -3.44 -9.38 -10.47
CA VAL A 194 -3.12 -8.10 -9.81
C VAL A 194 -4.37 -7.20 -9.71
N GLY A 195 -5.20 -7.13 -10.76
CA GLY A 195 -6.47 -6.41 -10.74
C GLY A 195 -7.41 -6.92 -9.63
N ALA A 196 -7.48 -8.24 -9.42
CA ALA A 196 -8.25 -8.84 -8.34
C ALA A 196 -7.68 -8.50 -6.95
N MET A 197 -6.36 -8.48 -6.81
CA MET A 197 -5.69 -8.05 -5.58
C MET A 197 -6.01 -6.59 -5.25
N ILE A 198 -5.94 -5.68 -6.24
CA ILE A 198 -6.28 -4.25 -6.09
C ILE A 198 -7.74 -4.10 -5.70
N ALA A 199 -8.66 -4.78 -6.40
CA ALA A 199 -10.09 -4.71 -6.09
C ALA A 199 -10.38 -5.22 -4.66
N TYR A 200 -9.77 -6.34 -4.26
CA TYR A 200 -9.90 -6.86 -2.90
C TYR A 200 -9.36 -5.88 -1.84
N MET A 201 -8.22 -5.25 -2.10
CA MET A 201 -7.65 -4.22 -1.23
C MET A 201 -8.60 -3.03 -1.11
N GLY A 202 -9.16 -2.56 -2.23
CA GLY A 202 -10.17 -1.51 -2.25
C GLY A 202 -11.42 -1.88 -1.43
N VAL A 203 -11.96 -3.09 -1.58
CA VAL A 203 -13.11 -3.56 -0.77
C VAL A 203 -12.76 -3.57 0.72
N LYS A 204 -11.59 -4.08 1.09
CA LYS A 204 -11.15 -4.13 2.48
C LYS A 204 -10.97 -2.73 3.07
N MET A 205 -10.38 -1.80 2.32
CA MET A 205 -10.23 -0.40 2.74
C MET A 205 -11.59 0.27 2.89
N ALA A 206 -12.48 0.13 1.92
CA ALA A 206 -13.83 0.70 1.96
C ALA A 206 -14.60 0.17 3.17
N TRP A 207 -14.52 -1.13 3.44
CA TRP A 207 -15.15 -1.75 4.60
C TRP A 207 -14.62 -1.15 5.90
N ASN A 208 -13.31 -1.04 6.06
CA ASN A 208 -12.71 -0.45 7.26
C ASN A 208 -13.15 1.01 7.44
N SER A 209 -13.08 1.84 6.40
CA SER A 209 -13.50 3.23 6.47
C SER A 209 -15.00 3.38 6.78
N LEU A 210 -15.86 2.53 6.22
CA LEU A 210 -17.29 2.51 6.55
C LEU A 210 -17.53 2.15 8.01
N MET A 211 -16.79 1.17 8.56
CA MET A 211 -16.92 0.82 9.97
C MET A 211 -16.39 1.91 10.89
N ASP A 212 -15.31 2.59 10.52
CA ASP A 212 -14.78 3.73 11.26
C ASP A 212 -15.78 4.91 11.26
N LEU A 213 -16.45 5.15 10.13
CA LEU A 213 -17.57 6.11 10.02
C LEU A 213 -18.80 5.72 10.85
N ALA A 214 -19.02 4.42 11.06
CA ALA A 214 -20.08 3.87 11.90
C ALA A 214 -19.70 3.79 13.40
N ASP A 215 -18.60 4.44 13.80
CA ASP A 215 -18.10 4.49 15.18
C ASP A 215 -17.79 3.08 15.74
N ARG A 216 -17.11 2.24 14.95
CA ARG A 216 -16.63 0.91 15.38
C ARG A 216 -15.75 1.01 16.62
N SER A 217 -15.94 0.07 17.57
CA SER A 217 -15.10 -0.02 18.76
C SER A 217 -13.65 -0.37 18.42
N VAL A 218 -12.74 -0.01 19.33
CA VAL A 218 -11.36 -0.50 19.31
C VAL A 218 -11.30 -2.03 19.35
N ASP A 219 -10.15 -2.59 18.96
CA ASP A 219 -9.93 -4.02 19.01
C ASP A 219 -10.03 -4.56 20.45
N LYS A 220 -10.33 -5.85 20.59
CA LYS A 220 -10.56 -6.48 21.89
C LYS A 220 -9.36 -6.35 22.84
N VAL A 221 -8.13 -6.40 22.34
CA VAL A 221 -6.93 -6.29 23.20
C VAL A 221 -6.85 -4.90 23.80
N THR A 222 -7.10 -3.87 22.99
CA THR A 222 -7.17 -2.48 23.45
C THR A 222 -8.36 -2.25 24.38
N LEU A 223 -9.53 -2.81 24.06
CA LEU A 223 -10.73 -2.71 24.89
C LEU A 223 -10.51 -3.36 26.27
N ASP A 224 -9.94 -4.57 26.31
CA ASP A 224 -9.62 -5.29 27.54
C ASP A 224 -8.57 -4.51 28.35
N SER A 225 -7.58 -3.90 27.68
CA SER A 225 -6.56 -3.06 28.36
C SER A 225 -7.17 -1.82 29.00
N ILE A 226 -8.08 -1.14 28.30
CA ILE A 226 -8.82 0.02 28.85
C ILE A 226 -9.71 -0.44 30.02
N THR A 227 -10.43 -1.54 29.84
CA THR A 227 -11.34 -2.11 30.86
C THR A 227 -10.58 -2.48 32.13
N ASN A 228 -9.44 -3.14 32.00
CA ASN A 228 -8.61 -3.52 33.15
C ASN A 228 -8.03 -2.27 33.85
N ALA A 229 -7.55 -1.29 33.09
CA ALA A 229 -7.06 -0.04 33.67
C ALA A 229 -8.14 0.72 34.45
N ILE A 230 -9.39 0.70 33.97
CA ILE A 230 -10.53 1.28 34.69
C ILE A 230 -10.81 0.50 35.97
N ARG A 231 -10.89 -0.84 35.89
CA ARG A 231 -11.15 -1.71 37.05
C ARG A 231 -10.09 -1.63 38.15
N ASP A 232 -8.85 -1.35 37.79
CA ASP A 232 -7.75 -1.17 38.74
C ASP A 232 -7.81 0.18 39.48
N THR A 233 -8.77 1.05 39.17
CA THR A 233 -8.91 2.37 39.81
C THR A 233 -9.50 2.23 41.23
N PRO A 234 -8.81 2.68 42.29
CA PRO A 234 -9.29 2.56 43.65
C PRO A 234 -10.64 3.27 43.87
N GLY A 235 -11.59 2.57 44.49
CA GLY A 235 -12.92 3.11 44.81
C GLY A 235 -14.00 2.89 43.73
N LEU A 236 -13.69 2.18 42.65
CA LEU A 236 -14.69 1.76 41.67
C LEU A 236 -15.54 0.61 42.25
N VAL A 237 -16.86 0.77 42.24
CA VAL A 237 -17.81 -0.21 42.81
C VAL A 237 -18.24 -1.24 41.76
N ASP A 238 -18.40 -0.83 40.50
CA ASP A 238 -18.73 -1.71 39.37
C ASP A 238 -18.35 -1.10 38.00
N PHE A 239 -17.97 -1.95 37.04
CA PHE A 239 -17.65 -1.64 35.62
C PHE A 239 -17.71 -2.86 34.69
#